data_AF-A0A2W6DXI8-F1
#
_entry.id   AF-A0A2W6DXI8-F1
#
_cell.length_a   1.000
_cell.length_b   1.000
_cell.length_c   1.000
_cell.angle_alpha   90.00
_cell.angle_beta   90.00
_cell.angle_gamma   90.00
#
_symmetry.space_group_name_H-M   'P 1'
#
loop_
_entity.id
_entity.type
_entity.pdbx_description
1 polymer ?
#
loop_
_entity_poly.entity_id
_entity_poly.type
_entity_poly.pdbx_seq_one_letter_code
_entity_poly.pdbx_strand_id
1 'polypeptide(L)' 'IRAQDLQYWADPFHQQPGETNTRDGGHGVYFDDPNGHNLELLTRPYGSG' A
#
# COMPACT_ATOMS: atom_id res chain seq x y z
N ILE A 1 -9.12 -2.27 -5.09
CA ILE A 1 -8.50 -0.93 -5.14
C ILE A 1 -8.97 -0.17 -6.38
N ARG A 2 -8.35 -0.32 -7.55
CA ARG A 2 -8.73 0.44 -8.77
C ARG A 2 -10.17 0.23 -9.25
N ALA A 3 -10.67 -1.02 -9.22
CA ALA A 3 -12.05 -1.33 -9.62
C ALA A 3 -13.13 -0.78 -8.65
N GLN A 4 -12.72 -0.34 -7.46
CA GLN A 4 -13.60 0.27 -6.45
C GLN A 4 -13.27 1.75 -6.23
N ASP A 5 -12.42 2.33 -7.09
CA ASP A 5 -11.97 3.72 -7.00
C ASP A 5 -11.42 4.13 -5.63
N LEU A 6 -10.84 3.15 -4.91
CA LEU A 6 -10.22 3.39 -3.61
C LEU A 6 -8.87 4.06 -3.81
N GLN A 7 -8.64 5.13 -3.06
CA GLN A 7 -7.34 5.78 -3.01
C GLN A 7 -6.33 4.83 -2.35
N TYR A 8 -5.11 4.86 -2.88
CA TYR A 8 -4.02 4.02 -2.40
C TYR A 8 -2.70 4.76 -2.46
N TRP A 9 -1.73 4.33 -1.67
CA TRP A 9 -0.46 5.02 -1.47
C TRP A 9 0.73 4.07 -1.42
N ALA A 10 1.91 4.59 -1.76
CA ALA A 10 3.18 3.87 -1.61
C ALA A 10 3.71 3.88 -0.16
N ASP A 11 3.19 4.76 0.69
CA ASP A 11 3.69 4.99 2.05
C ASP A 11 2.55 5.03 3.08
N PRO A 12 2.85 4.67 4.35
CA PRO A 12 1.85 4.62 5.41
C PRO A 12 1.33 6.00 5.86
N PHE A 13 1.98 7.10 5.42
CA PHE A 13 1.59 8.47 5.76
C PHE A 13 0.74 9.13 4.67
N HIS A 14 0.35 8.37 3.64
CA HIS A 14 -0.49 8.83 2.54
C HIS A 14 0.08 10.01 1.75
N GLN A 15 1.41 10.09 1.64
CA GLN A 15 2.09 11.19 0.94
C GLN A 15 2.23 10.95 -0.57
N GLN A 16 2.19 9.70 -1.02
CA GLN A 16 2.40 9.29 -2.41
C GLN A 16 1.16 8.60 -2.99
N PRO A 17 0.09 9.36 -3.30
CA PRO A 17 -1.16 8.80 -3.82
C PRO A 17 -0.99 8.23 -5.23
N GLY A 18 -1.61 7.07 -5.49
CA GLY A 18 -1.62 6.41 -6.79
C GLY A 18 -0.37 5.58 -7.09
N GLU A 19 0.59 5.54 -6.15
CA GLU A 19 1.86 4.82 -6.28
C GLU A 19 1.89 3.54 -5.42
N THR A 20 2.82 2.64 -5.75
CA THR A 20 3.09 1.42 -4.97
C THR A 20 4.57 1.36 -4.62
N ASN A 21 4.90 0.92 -3.41
CA ASN A 21 6.27 0.77 -2.93
C ASN A 21 6.92 -0.50 -3.50
N THR A 22 8.25 -0.52 -3.61
CA THR A 22 9.04 -1.68 -4.07
C THR A 22 10.10 -2.18 -3.07
N ARG A 23 9.84 -1.98 -1.77
CA ARG A 23 10.68 -2.40 -0.64
C ARG A 23 10.93 -3.90 -0.67
N ASP A 24 12.13 -4.28 -0.22
CA ASP A 24 12.59 -5.68 -0.12
C ASP A 24 12.51 -6.46 -1.46
N GLY A 25 12.54 -5.74 -2.59
CA GLY A 25 12.36 -6.33 -3.94
C GLY A 25 10.96 -6.88 -4.19
N GLY A 26 9.99 -6.55 -3.32
CA GLY A 26 8.57 -6.85 -3.47
C GLY A 26 7.78 -5.68 -4.03
N HIS A 27 6.46 -5.74 -3.85
CA HIS A 27 5.52 -4.65 -4.09
C HIS A 27 4.67 -4.45 -2.85
N GLY A 28 4.50 -3.21 -2.44
CA GLY A 28 3.70 -2.80 -1.29
C GLY A 28 2.70 -1.71 -1.65
N VAL A 29 1.52 -1.73 -1.04
CA VAL A 29 0.51 -0.67 -1.20
C VAL A 29 -0.30 -0.50 0.07
N TYR A 30 -0.61 0.75 0.40
CA TYR A 30 -1.48 1.16 1.50
C TYR A 30 -2.82 1.64 0.95
N PHE A 31 -3.91 1.35 1.66
CA PHE A 31 -5.25 1.86 1.34
C PHE A 31 -6.14 1.85 2.58
N ASP A 32 -7.13 2.73 2.61
CA ASP A 32 -8.09 2.79 3.72
C ASP A 32 -9.25 1.81 3.51
N ASP A 33 -9.67 1.17 4.59
CA ASP A 33 -10.96 0.50 4.65
C ASP A 33 -12.10 1.50 4.93
N PRO A 34 -13.39 1.12 4.74
CA PRO A 34 -14.51 2.01 5.01
C PRO A 34 -14.61 2.51 6.46
N ASN A 35 -13.91 1.89 7.41
CA ASN A 35 -13.85 2.29 8.81
C ASN A 35 -12.66 3.22 9.12
N GLY A 36 -11.81 3.53 8.13
CA GLY A 36 -10.63 4.39 8.27
C GLY A 36 -9.41 3.66 8.83
N HIS A 37 -9.37 2.32 8.76
CA HIS A 37 -8.17 1.54 9.05
C HIS A 37 -7.21 1.60 7.86
N ASN A 38 -5.94 1.88 8.13
CA ASN A 38 -4.88 1.82 7.14
C ASN A 38 -4.45 0.37 6.94
N LEU A 39 -4.82 -0.20 5.79
CA LEU A 39 -4.51 -1.57 5.41
C LEU A 39 -3.28 -1.59 4.48
N GLU A 40 -2.43 -2.59 4.68
CA GLU A 40 -1.23 -2.79 3.90
C GLU A 40 -1.26 -4.14 3.18
N LEU A 41 -0.87 -4.14 1.90
CA LEU A 41 -0.68 -5.33 1.08
C LEU A 41 0.77 -5.41 0.62
N LEU A 42 1.44 -6.53 0.91
CA LEU A 42 2.84 -6.78 0.54
C LEU A 42 2.97 -8.10 -0.20
N THR A 43 3.78 -8.13 -1.27
CA THR A 43 4.09 -9.38 -1.99
C THR A 43 5.32 -10.11 -1.44
N ARG A 44 6.10 -9.43 -0.58
CA ARG A 44 7.22 -10.02 0.16
C ARG A 44 7.20 -9.55 1.61
N PRO A 45 7.52 -10.42 2.58
CA PRO A 45 7.68 -9.98 3.96
C PRO A 45 8.88 -9.05 4.09
N TYR A 46 8.77 -8.10 5.01
CA TYR A 46 9.86 -7.21 5.38
C TYR A 46 11.11 -7.98 5.81
N GLY A 47 12.30 -7.50 5.42
CA GLY A 47 13.57 -8.10 5.83
C GLY A 47 13.88 -9.43 5.15
N SER A 48 13.26 -9.72 4.00
CA SER A 48 13.57 -10.88 3.15
C SER A 48 14.71 -10.62 2.14
N GLY A 49 15.40 -9.47 2.28
CA GLY A 49 16.59 -9.09 1.51
C GLY A 49 17.89 -9.62 2.09
#